data_AF-A0A499UAA5-F1
#
_entry.id   AF-A0A499UAA5-F1
#
_cell.length_a   1.000
_cell.length_b   1.000
_cell.length_c   1.000
_cell.angle_alpha   90.00
_cell.angle_beta   90.00
_cell.angle_gamma   90.00
#
_symmetry.space_group_name_H-M   'P 1'
#
loop_
_entity.id
_entity.type
_entity.pdbx_description
1 polymer ?
#
loop_
_entity_poly.entity_id
_entity_poly.type
_entity_poly.pdbx_seq_one_letter_code
_entity_poly.pdbx_strand_id
1 'polypeptide(L)'
;MEQQGHVAVVAAVSEMAVLRALQLAGNRIFGKYGRSVRGPLKSVAPWAIHVHLRVEEHELDTLLKDAWQIPVAVSLPDDLLNLLDQHVRTLLAAGIEFRRDDLALTLSRLPGRPALPWESPSSFGKP
;
A
#
# COMPACT_ATOMS: atom_id res chain seq x y z
N MET A 1 3.73 23.18 14.81
CA MET A 1 2.50 22.37 14.93
C MET A 1 2.01 21.90 13.55
N GLU A 2 1.93 22.78 12.55
CA GLU A 2 1.46 22.44 11.19
C GLU A 2 2.30 21.37 10.47
N GLN A 3 3.63 21.40 10.62
CA GLN A 3 4.53 20.40 10.03
C GLN A 3 4.30 18.98 10.59
N GLN A 4 3.96 18.86 11.87
CA GLN A 4 3.66 17.56 12.50
C GLN A 4 2.31 17.01 12.03
N GLY A 5 1.32 17.87 11.84
CA GLY A 5 0.01 17.48 11.29
C GLY A 5 0.13 16.95 9.86
N HIS A 6 0.91 17.61 9.01
CA HIS A 6 1.17 17.14 7.65
C HIS A 6 1.80 15.75 7.61
N VAL A 7 2.88 15.55 8.37
CA VAL A 7 3.59 14.26 8.41
C VAL A 7 2.66 13.14 8.86
N ALA A 8 1.79 13.40 9.85
CA ALA A 8 0.80 12.43 10.30
C ALA A 8 -0.22 12.08 9.21
N VAL A 9 -0.70 13.07 8.44
CA VAL A 9 -1.64 12.84 7.34
C VAL A 9 -1.00 12.04 6.22
N VAL A 10 0.23 12.40 5.79
CA VAL A 10 0.97 11.64 4.77
C VAL A 10 1.18 10.20 5.23
N ALA A 11 1.57 9.99 6.48
CA ALA A 11 1.76 8.66 7.04
C ALA A 11 0.46 7.84 7.04
N ALA A 12 -0.66 8.43 7.48
CA ALA A 12 -1.96 7.75 7.53
C ALA A 12 -2.49 7.39 6.13
N VAL A 13 -2.38 8.31 5.17
CA VAL A 13 -2.79 8.07 3.78
C VAL A 13 -1.92 6.99 3.13
N SER A 14 -0.61 7.03 3.38
CA SER A 14 0.33 6.03 2.89
C SER A 14 0.04 4.65 3.49
N GLU A 15 -0.24 4.58 4.79
CA GLU A 15 -0.63 3.34 5.47
C GLU A 15 -1.90 2.76 4.85
N MET A 16 -2.93 3.59 4.63
CA MET A 16 -4.17 3.14 3.99
C MET A 16 -3.93 2.62 2.57
N ALA A 17 -3.11 3.31 1.77
CA ALA A 17 -2.78 2.89 0.41
C ALA A 17 -2.03 1.55 0.39
N VAL A 18 -1.03 1.39 1.26
CA VAL A 18 -0.23 0.15 1.40
C VAL A 18 -1.10 -1.01 1.86
N LEU A 19 -1.87 -0.85 2.94
CA LEU A 19 -2.76 -1.90 3.45
C LEU A 19 -3.81 -2.31 2.40
N ARG A 20 -4.32 -1.34 1.62
CA ARG A 20 -5.27 -1.62 0.54
C ARG A 20 -4.63 -2.43 -0.58
N ALA A 21 -3.42 -2.07 -1.01
CA ALA A 21 -2.67 -2.81 -2.02
C ALA A 21 -2.38 -4.25 -1.55
N LEU A 22 -1.93 -4.42 -0.31
CA LEU A 22 -1.69 -5.73 0.30
C LEU A 22 -2.97 -6.56 0.42
N GLN A 23 -4.10 -5.95 0.79
CA GLN A 23 -5.38 -6.64 0.84
C GLN A 23 -5.82 -7.14 -0.55
N LEU A 24 -5.64 -6.33 -1.60
CA LEU A 24 -5.95 -6.74 -2.98
C LEU A 24 -5.07 -7.91 -3.42
N ALA A 25 -3.76 -7.82 -3.18
CA ALA A 25 -2.83 -8.91 -3.44
C ALA A 25 -3.19 -10.17 -2.65
N GLY A 26 -3.44 -10.04 -1.35
CA GLY A 26 -3.81 -11.14 -0.46
C GLY A 26 -5.08 -11.85 -0.89
N ASN A 27 -6.11 -11.12 -1.32
CA ASN A 27 -7.34 -11.72 -1.86
C ASN A 27 -7.05 -12.53 -3.14
N ARG A 28 -6.17 -12.04 -4.01
CA ARG A 28 -5.76 -12.76 -5.23
C ARG A 28 -4.92 -14.00 -4.92
N ILE A 29 -3.96 -13.89 -4.00
CA ILE A 29 -3.17 -15.03 -3.50
C ILE A 29 -4.11 -16.09 -2.93
N PHE A 30 -4.97 -15.70 -1.99
CA PHE A 30 -5.93 -16.59 -1.34
C PHE A 30 -6.86 -17.28 -2.36
N GLY A 31 -7.27 -16.54 -3.40
CA GLY A 31 -8.07 -17.01 -4.52
C GLY A 31 -7.44 -18.11 -5.38
N LYS A 32 -6.11 -18.28 -5.36
CA LYS A 32 -5.40 -19.33 -6.11
C LYS A 32 -5.47 -20.71 -5.44
N TYR A 33 -5.63 -20.76 -4.13
CA TYR A 33 -5.53 -22.03 -3.38
C TYR A 33 -6.88 -22.71 -3.15
N GLY A 34 -6.87 -24.03 -2.95
CA GLY A 34 -8.05 -24.82 -2.59
C GLY A 34 -8.48 -24.67 -1.12
N ARG A 35 -9.62 -25.29 -0.76
CA ARG A 35 -10.21 -25.20 0.59
C ARG A 35 -9.27 -25.66 1.72
N SER A 36 -8.39 -26.62 1.47
CA SER A 36 -7.43 -27.16 2.44
C SER A 36 -6.42 -26.13 2.94
N VAL A 37 -5.99 -25.22 2.07
CA VAL A 37 -5.08 -24.10 2.40
C VAL A 37 -5.85 -22.90 2.91
N ARG A 38 -7.03 -22.62 2.35
CA ARG A 38 -7.87 -21.48 2.76
C ARG A 38 -8.43 -21.63 4.17
N GLY A 39 -8.79 -22.85 4.58
CA GLY A 39 -9.41 -23.12 5.89
C GLY A 39 -8.57 -22.60 7.07
N PRO A 40 -7.30 -23.02 7.19
CA PRO A 40 -6.39 -22.54 8.24
C PRO A 40 -6.16 -21.03 8.23
N LEU A 41 -6.26 -20.38 7.08
CA LEU A 41 -5.96 -18.95 6.90
C LEU A 41 -7.20 -18.05 6.97
N LYS A 42 -8.39 -18.57 7.30
CA LYS A 42 -9.63 -17.77 7.36
C LYS A 42 -9.60 -16.63 8.39
N SER A 43 -8.83 -16.79 9.47
CA SER A 43 -8.68 -15.77 10.51
C SER A 43 -7.56 -14.77 10.23
N VAL A 44 -6.74 -15.01 9.20
CA VAL A 44 -5.66 -14.12 8.81
C VAL A 44 -6.25 -12.91 8.09
N ALA A 45 -5.80 -11.73 8.48
CA ALA A 45 -6.21 -10.51 7.82
C ALA A 45 -5.80 -10.52 6.34
N PRO A 46 -6.65 -10.07 5.40
CA PRO A 46 -6.33 -10.12 3.97
C PRO A 46 -5.00 -9.45 3.58
N TRP A 47 -4.62 -8.36 4.26
CA TRP A 47 -3.36 -7.66 4.00
C TRP A 47 -2.10 -8.37 4.55
N ALA A 48 -2.25 -9.49 5.25
CA ALA A 48 -1.16 -10.26 5.84
C ALA A 48 -1.00 -11.66 5.19
N ILE A 49 -1.81 -12.00 4.19
CA ILE A 49 -1.83 -13.34 3.57
C ILE A 49 -0.47 -13.73 2.97
N HIS A 50 0.28 -12.78 2.41
CA HIS A 50 1.60 -13.01 1.80
C HIS A 50 2.68 -13.44 2.80
N VAL A 51 2.47 -13.21 4.10
CA VAL A 51 3.36 -13.69 5.16
C VAL A 51 3.25 -15.21 5.33
N HIS A 52 2.10 -15.79 4.98
CA HIS A 52 1.83 -17.22 5.13
C HIS A 52 1.97 -18.00 3.82
N LEU A 53 1.86 -17.31 2.68
CA LEU A 53 1.87 -17.91 1.36
C LEU A 53 2.93 -17.23 0.52
N ARG A 54 3.91 -18.02 0.07
CA ARG A 54 5.01 -17.55 -0.77
C ARG A 54 4.47 -16.93 -2.06
N VAL A 55 5.00 -15.75 -2.39
CA VAL A 55 4.73 -15.02 -3.63
C VAL A 55 6.01 -15.03 -4.46
N GLU A 56 5.93 -15.48 -5.70
CA GLU A 56 7.08 -15.36 -6.61
C GLU A 56 7.13 -13.97 -7.23
N GLU A 57 8.34 -13.46 -7.49
CA GLU A 57 8.55 -12.11 -8.01
C GLU A 57 7.80 -11.86 -9.33
N HIS A 58 7.73 -12.87 -10.21
CA HIS A 58 7.02 -12.78 -11.49
C HIS A 58 5.49 -12.65 -11.34
N GLU A 59 4.94 -12.91 -10.15
CA GLU A 59 3.50 -12.79 -9.89
C GLU A 59 3.10 -11.38 -9.44
N LEU A 60 4.06 -10.54 -9.03
CA LEU A 60 3.81 -9.24 -8.38
C LEU A 60 2.95 -8.31 -9.23
N ASP A 61 3.22 -8.21 -10.54
CA ASP A 61 2.43 -7.34 -11.43
C ASP A 61 0.97 -7.78 -11.51
N THR A 62 0.72 -9.10 -11.54
CA THR A 62 -0.63 -9.64 -11.54
C THR A 62 -1.32 -9.42 -10.19
N LEU A 63 -0.59 -9.58 -9.09
CA LEU A 63 -1.09 -9.40 -7.73
C LEU A 63 -1.38 -7.93 -7.41
N LEU A 64 -0.64 -6.99 -7.98
CA LEU A 64 -0.78 -5.54 -7.77
C LEU A 64 -1.56 -4.82 -8.86
N LYS A 65 -2.07 -5.55 -9.87
CA LYS A 65 -2.94 -4.98 -10.89
C LYS A 65 -4.05 -4.12 -10.26
N ASP A 66 -4.23 -2.90 -10.75
CA ASP A 66 -5.24 -1.95 -10.26
C ASP A 66 -5.11 -1.50 -8.79
N ALA A 67 -4.05 -1.88 -8.07
CA ALA A 67 -3.88 -1.53 -6.65
C ALA A 67 -3.80 -0.02 -6.39
N TRP A 68 -3.31 0.73 -7.37
CA TRP A 68 -3.05 2.16 -7.27
C TRP A 68 -4.13 3.03 -7.92
N GLN A 69 -5.21 2.45 -8.45
CA GLN A 69 -6.27 3.22 -9.14
C GLN A 69 -6.89 4.30 -8.24
N ILE A 70 -7.21 3.97 -6.98
CA ILE A 70 -7.78 4.95 -6.04
C ILE A 70 -6.76 6.04 -5.68
N PRO A 71 -5.53 5.72 -5.24
CA PRO A 71 -4.47 6.70 -5.03
C PRO A 71 -4.22 7.66 -6.21
N VAL A 72 -4.24 7.13 -7.44
CA VAL A 72 -4.14 7.93 -8.68
C VAL A 72 -5.36 8.82 -8.87
N ALA A 73 -6.57 8.29 -8.67
CA ALA A 73 -7.82 9.03 -8.84
C ALA A 73 -7.95 10.21 -7.86
N VAL A 74 -7.34 10.11 -6.68
CA VAL A 74 -7.29 11.22 -5.70
C VAL A 74 -6.06 12.11 -5.89
N SER A 75 -5.26 11.90 -6.95
CA SER A 75 -4.09 12.71 -7.29
C SER A 75 -2.98 12.71 -6.24
N LEU A 76 -2.65 11.54 -5.66
CA LEU A 76 -1.42 11.43 -4.88
C LEU A 76 -0.18 11.64 -5.75
N PRO A 77 0.90 12.24 -5.22
CA PRO A 77 2.13 12.49 -5.98
C PRO A 77 2.77 11.20 -6.51
N ASP A 78 3.25 11.21 -7.75
CA ASP A 78 3.88 10.04 -8.39
C ASP A 78 5.09 9.50 -7.60
N ASP A 79 5.93 10.37 -7.06
CA ASP A 79 7.08 9.96 -6.25
C ASP A 79 6.65 9.19 -4.99
N LEU A 80 5.55 9.62 -4.37
CA LEU A 80 4.96 8.91 -3.23
C LEU A 80 4.40 7.56 -3.69
N LEU A 81 3.64 7.53 -4.79
CA LEU A 81 3.07 6.28 -5.33
C LEU A 81 4.14 5.25 -5.69
N ASN A 82 5.20 5.67 -6.39
CA ASN A 82 6.32 4.82 -6.78
C ASN A 82 7.02 4.23 -5.56
N LEU A 83 7.24 5.05 -4.53
CA LEU A 83 7.86 4.60 -3.29
C LEU A 83 6.99 3.60 -2.53
N LEU A 84 5.67 3.84 -2.45
CA LEU A 84 4.74 2.91 -1.82
C LEU A 84 4.61 1.61 -2.60
N ASP A 85 4.63 1.65 -3.93
CA ASP A 85 4.64 0.45 -4.78
C ASP A 85 5.88 -0.41 -4.54
N GLN A 86 7.06 0.20 -4.51
CA GLN A 86 8.30 -0.51 -4.19
C GLN A 86 8.28 -1.12 -2.79
N HIS A 87 7.73 -0.40 -1.81
CA HIS A 87 7.56 -0.91 -0.45
C HIS A 87 6.65 -2.14 -0.42
N VAL A 88 5.48 -2.07 -1.06
CA VAL A 88 4.54 -3.19 -1.16
C VAL A 88 5.16 -4.39 -1.87
N ARG A 89 5.84 -4.17 -3.00
CA ARG A 89 6.56 -5.24 -3.73
C ARG A 89 7.60 -5.93 -2.85
N THR A 90 8.33 -5.16 -2.05
CA THR A 90 9.31 -5.69 -1.09
C THR A 90 8.64 -6.57 -0.04
N LEU A 91 7.55 -6.11 0.57
CA LEU A 91 6.81 -6.89 1.58
C LEU A 91 6.28 -8.20 0.99
N LEU A 92 5.70 -8.14 -0.20
CA LEU A 92 5.15 -9.31 -0.90
C LEU A 92 6.25 -10.33 -1.24
N ALA A 93 7.33 -9.89 -1.88
CA ALA A 93 8.42 -10.77 -2.31
C ALA A 93 9.17 -11.41 -1.13
N ALA A 94 9.36 -10.65 -0.05
CA ALA A 94 10.08 -11.12 1.14
C ALA A 94 9.18 -11.88 2.14
N GLY A 95 7.85 -11.86 1.96
CA GLY A 95 6.90 -12.45 2.91
C GLY A 95 6.90 -11.75 4.27
N ILE A 96 7.15 -10.44 4.31
CA ILE A 96 7.31 -9.66 5.55
C ILE A 96 6.00 -8.96 5.90
N GLU A 97 5.63 -8.98 7.18
CA GLU A 97 4.44 -8.29 7.69
C GLU A 97 4.58 -6.76 7.60
N PHE A 98 3.47 -6.09 7.32
CA PHE A 98 3.42 -4.63 7.34
C PHE A 98 3.68 -4.08 8.75
N ARG A 99 4.61 -3.13 8.88
CA ARG A 99 4.86 -2.38 10.12
C ARG A 99 4.89 -0.89 9.85
N ARG A 100 4.23 -0.12 10.72
CA ARG A 100 4.19 1.36 10.61
C ARG A 100 5.59 1.99 10.68
N ASP A 101 6.48 1.44 11.50
CA ASP A 101 7.85 1.94 11.63
C ASP A 101 8.64 1.79 10.31
N ASP A 102 8.47 0.67 9.61
CA ASP A 102 9.13 0.41 8.32
C ASP A 102 8.56 1.31 7.21
N LEU A 103 7.26 1.59 7.26
CA LEU A 103 6.63 2.58 6.39
C LEU A 103 7.17 3.99 6.67
N ALA A 104 7.33 4.38 7.94
CA ALA A 104 7.90 5.68 8.30
C ALA A 104 9.33 5.84 7.78
N LEU A 105 10.17 4.80 7.91
CA LEU A 105 11.52 4.74 7.34
C LEU A 105 11.54 4.78 5.81
N THR A 106 10.52 4.21 5.18
CA THR A 106 10.35 4.30 3.73
C THR A 106 10.03 5.74 3.34
N LEU A 107 9.03 6.35 3.96
CA LEU A 107 8.58 7.73 3.69
C LEU A 107 9.67 8.77 3.95
N SER A 108 10.57 8.54 4.90
CA SER A 108 11.70 9.45 5.16
C SER A 108 12.71 9.53 4.01
N ARG A 109 12.60 8.66 3.00
CA ARG A 109 13.44 8.67 1.78
C ARG A 109 12.91 9.60 0.70
N LEU A 110 11.69 10.15 0.85
CA LEU A 110 11.15 11.10 -0.12
C LEU A 110 11.97 12.39 -0.13
N PRO A 111 12.34 12.90 -1.31
CA PRO A 111 12.94 14.21 -1.41
C PRO A 111 11.89 15.27 -1.12
N GLY A 112 11.99 15.92 0.05
CA GLY A 112 11.12 17.03 0.44
C GLY A 112 9.76 16.60 0.98
N ARG A 113 8.84 17.57 1.07
CA ARG A 113 7.49 17.39 1.63
C ARG A 113 6.52 17.09 0.47
N PRO A 114 5.94 15.88 0.36
CA PRO A 114 4.98 15.58 -0.70
C PRO A 114 3.76 16.49 -0.53
N ALA A 115 3.39 17.22 -1.59
CA ALA A 115 2.22 18.08 -1.58
C ALA A 115 0.96 17.23 -1.75
N LEU A 116 0.10 17.21 -0.73
CA LEU A 116 -1.15 16.48 -0.80
C LEU A 116 -2.19 17.28 -1.58
N PRO A 117 -3.08 16.61 -2.34
CA PRO A 117 -3.97 17.28 -3.27
C PRO A 117 -4.94 18.22 -2.53
N TRP A 118 -5.49 17.84 -1.38
CA TRP A 118 -6.39 18.71 -0.60
C TRP A 118 -5.70 19.87 0.13
N GLU A 119 -4.37 19.98 0.07
CA GLU A 119 -3.64 21.12 0.65
C GLU A 119 -3.56 22.32 -0.30
N SER A 120 -3.90 22.12 -1.56
CA SER A 120 -4.02 23.21 -2.54
C SER A 120 -5.46 23.71 -2.61
N PRO A 121 -5.71 25.03 -2.50
CA PRO A 121 -7.06 25.61 -2.56
C PRO A 121 -7.75 25.46 -3.93
N SER A 122 -7.05 24.92 -4.93
CA SER A 122 -7.54 24.71 -6.30
C SER A 122 -8.04 23.28 -6.59
N SER A 123 -7.92 22.36 -5.63
CA SER A 123 -8.15 20.92 -5.86
C SER A 123 -9.62 20.50 -5.82
N PHE A 124 -10.49 21.43 -5.43
CA PHE A 124 -11.92 21.34 -5.68
C PHE A 124 -12.28 22.24 -6.87
N GLY A 125 -11.84 21.82 -8.05
CA GLY A 125 -12.36 22.35 -9.31
C GLY A 125 -13.87 22.06 -9.39
N LYS A 126 -14.63 23.15 -9.49
CA LYS A 126 -16.09 23.32 -9.54
C LYS A 126 -16.81 22.48 -10.64
N PRO A 127 -18.15 22.31 -10.55
CA PRO A 127 -18.96 21.32 -11.28
C PRO A 127 -18.95 21.46 -12.80
#